data_AF-A0A1B6K0N3-F1
#
_entry.id   AF-A0A1B6K0N3-F1
#
_cell.length_a   1.000
_cell.length_b   1.000
_cell.length_c   1.000
_cell.angle_alpha   90.00
_cell.angle_beta   90.00
_cell.angle_gamma   90.00
#
_symmetry.space_group_name_H-M   'P 1'
#
loop_
_entity.id
_entity.type
_entity.pdbx_description
1 polymer ?
#
loop_
_entity_poly.entity_id
_entity_poly.type
_entity_poly.pdbx_seq_one_letter_code
_entity_poly.pdbx_strand_id
1 'polypeptide(L)'
;VDTVVRGHTLSVYFHPSFPSERRCAMAAKCDMKYPITLEEEYRKNPDFPTSDLKLLKEWARNQPHLPPVPEERMLLFHHSCMYDIEKTKACVETYYTLRSNTPEFFSNRDLSSKALQAAITNVTCFVLPKKTPEGYLVLYQKVESSDASKYNFDDSCKLFFMTMDAFLRTEGTVPGVIFLLDYTNIRFGHLAKSSITSIKKMFQYVQEGAPIRLKSMHMVNMNYFIEKVMTFVNPFMNKDLNALIHYYQEGCIRNVYEFIPQDCLPSDYGGNLPSCKDLKDQSIDSLMNVQDFFSSDERFFRCNESLRQRTKKPRRSQSMRMSFRKLEID
;
A
#
# COMPACT_ATOMS: atom_id res chain seq x y z
N VAL A 1 55.39 40.26 -33.10
CA VAL A 1 56.21 39.59 -32.07
C VAL A 1 55.65 40.03 -30.75
N ASP A 2 54.90 39.15 -30.08
CA ASP A 2 54.39 39.20 -28.69
C ASP A 2 53.60 40.47 -28.29
N THR A 3 52.57 40.48 -27.44
CA THR A 3 52.40 39.75 -26.20
C THR A 3 50.91 39.71 -25.79
N VAL A 4 50.59 38.69 -25.02
CA VAL A 4 49.36 38.29 -24.31
C VAL A 4 48.78 39.40 -23.39
N VAL A 5 47.47 39.33 -23.05
CA VAL A 5 46.94 39.25 -21.66
C VAL A 5 45.43 39.55 -21.52
N ARG A 6 44.75 38.61 -20.81
CA ARG A 6 43.50 38.68 -20.00
C ARG A 6 42.12 38.57 -20.66
N GLY A 7 41.60 37.34 -20.66
CA GLY A 7 40.18 37.06 -20.40
C GLY A 7 40.03 36.34 -19.06
N HIS A 8 39.40 37.00 -18.08
CA HIS A 8 38.95 36.36 -16.83
C HIS A 8 37.49 35.96 -17.00
N THR A 9 37.22 34.66 -17.11
CA THR A 9 35.88 34.11 -16.94
C THR A 9 35.72 33.73 -15.47
N LEU A 10 34.85 34.43 -14.74
CA LEU A 10 34.43 34.03 -13.39
C LEU A 10 33.65 32.71 -13.49
N SER A 11 34.29 31.61 -13.08
CA SER A 11 33.60 30.36 -12.77
C SER A 11 32.95 30.50 -11.39
N VAL A 12 31.63 30.65 -11.36
CA VAL A 12 30.86 30.51 -10.11
C VAL A 12 30.84 29.03 -9.76
N TYR A 13 31.73 28.65 -8.84
CA TYR A 13 31.71 27.33 -8.22
C TYR A 13 30.43 27.20 -7.38
N PHE A 14 29.42 26.51 -7.91
CA PHE A 14 28.34 25.99 -7.09
C PHE A 14 28.91 24.89 -6.21
N HIS A 15 29.07 25.20 -4.92
CA HIS A 15 29.37 24.21 -3.89
C HIS A 15 28.28 23.12 -3.92
N PRO A 16 28.62 21.82 -3.95
CA PRO A 16 27.62 20.78 -3.78
C PRO A 16 27.13 20.85 -2.33
N SER A 17 25.91 21.33 -2.15
CA SER A 17 25.17 21.24 -0.88
C SER A 17 25.13 19.79 -0.42
N PHE A 18 25.33 19.55 0.87
CA PHE A 18 25.26 18.21 1.45
C PHE A 18 23.88 17.58 1.14
N PRO A 19 23.79 16.25 0.92
CA PRO A 19 22.52 15.57 0.67
C PRO A 19 21.45 15.84 1.75
N SER A 20 21.87 16.15 2.97
CA SER A 20 21.01 16.50 4.11
C SER A 20 20.29 17.85 3.94
N GLU A 21 20.94 18.87 3.37
CA GLU A 21 20.36 20.21 3.20
C GLU A 21 19.29 20.22 2.10
N ARG A 22 19.53 19.51 0.98
CA ARG A 22 18.51 19.34 -0.07
C ARG A 22 17.29 18.55 0.40
N ARG A 23 17.48 17.57 1.29
CA ARG A 23 16.37 16.83 1.93
C ARG A 23 15.55 17.73 2.85
N CYS A 24 16.21 18.54 3.68
CA CYS A 24 15.53 19.51 4.53
C CYS A 24 14.75 20.53 3.69
N ALA A 25 15.30 20.97 2.55
CA ALA A 25 14.62 21.88 1.63
C ALA A 25 13.43 21.23 0.89
N MET A 26 13.47 19.93 0.57
CA MET A 26 12.31 19.20 0.03
C MET A 26 11.23 18.97 1.09
N ALA A 27 11.61 18.60 2.32
CA ALA A 27 10.69 18.48 3.44
C ALA A 27 10.03 19.82 3.78
N ALA A 28 10.78 20.93 3.74
CA ALA A 28 10.27 22.28 3.94
C ALA A 28 9.41 22.81 2.78
N LYS A 29 9.41 22.15 1.61
CA LYS A 29 8.51 22.47 0.48
C LYS A 29 7.27 21.59 0.42
N CYS A 30 7.22 20.52 1.21
CA CYS A 30 6.09 19.61 1.25
C CYS A 30 5.18 19.99 2.42
N ASP A 31 4.34 21.02 2.24
CA ASP A 31 3.28 21.40 3.18
C ASP A 31 2.10 20.41 3.14
N MET A 32 2.37 19.10 3.06
CA MET A 32 1.33 18.09 3.09
C MET A 32 0.86 17.90 4.53
N LYS A 33 -0.13 18.69 4.95
CA LYS A 33 -0.75 18.56 6.27
C LYS A 33 -1.59 17.28 6.34
N TYR A 34 -1.35 16.47 7.36
CA TYR A 34 -2.24 15.38 7.74
C TYR A 34 -3.42 15.94 8.54
N PRO A 35 -4.67 15.54 8.24
CA PRO A 35 -5.82 15.92 9.05
C PRO A 35 -5.71 15.42 10.50
N ILE A 36 -5.18 14.21 10.70
CA ILE A 36 -4.90 13.67 12.03
C ILE A 36 -3.57 14.22 12.56
N THR A 37 -3.55 14.60 13.84
CA THR A 37 -2.36 15.11 14.52
C THR A 37 -1.65 13.99 15.30
N LEU A 38 -0.38 14.20 15.62
CA LEU A 38 0.36 13.28 16.49
C LEU A 38 -0.26 13.16 17.89
N GLU A 39 -0.78 14.25 18.44
CA GLU A 39 -1.45 14.24 19.75
C GLU A 39 -2.68 13.34 19.73
N GLU A 40 -3.48 13.42 18.67
CA GLU A 40 -4.65 12.56 18.48
C GLU A 40 -4.23 11.10 18.31
N GLU A 41 -3.14 10.83 17.58
CA GLU A 41 -2.60 9.47 17.46
C GLU A 41 -2.12 8.89 18.79
N TYR A 42 -1.44 9.68 19.63
CA TYR A 42 -1.04 9.25 20.97
C TYR A 42 -2.23 9.03 21.88
N ARG A 43 -3.30 9.82 21.73
CA ARG A 43 -4.56 9.60 22.45
C ARG A 43 -5.23 8.28 22.04
N LYS A 44 -5.18 7.93 20.74
CA LYS A 44 -5.68 6.65 20.22
C LYS A 44 -4.82 5.46 20.64
N ASN A 45 -3.52 5.69 20.84
CA ASN A 45 -2.53 4.66 21.15
C ASN A 45 -1.74 5.03 22.42
N PRO A 46 -2.34 4.92 23.62
CA PRO A 46 -1.69 5.32 24.86
C PRO A 46 -0.40 4.54 25.16
N ASP A 47 -0.29 3.32 24.65
CA ASP A 47 0.89 2.45 24.82
C ASP A 47 1.95 2.66 23.73
N PHE A 48 1.83 3.68 22.88
CA PHE A 48 2.78 3.93 21.80
C PHE A 48 4.17 4.32 22.36
N PRO A 49 5.26 3.61 21.97
CA PRO A 49 6.59 3.93 22.44
C PRO A 49 7.15 5.16 21.72
N THR A 50 6.93 6.35 22.28
CA THR A 50 7.37 7.62 21.69
C THR A 50 8.89 7.73 21.47
N SER A 51 9.69 6.97 22.24
CA SER A 51 11.14 6.84 22.02
C SER A 51 11.49 6.27 20.65
N ASP A 52 10.70 5.31 20.17
CA ASP A 52 11.00 4.54 18.98
C ASP A 52 10.79 5.39 17.72
N LEU A 53 9.85 6.33 17.78
CA LEU A 53 9.62 7.29 16.70
C LEU A 53 10.89 8.13 16.43
N LYS A 54 11.61 8.55 17.47
CA LYS A 54 12.88 9.29 17.31
C LYS A 54 13.94 8.41 16.63
N LEU A 55 14.10 7.17 17.07
CA LEU A 55 15.04 6.21 16.52
C LEU A 55 14.75 5.90 15.04
N LEU A 56 13.49 5.66 14.70
CA LEU A 56 13.05 5.37 13.34
C LEU A 56 13.24 6.57 12.41
N LYS A 57 12.98 7.79 12.89
CA LYS A 57 13.26 9.02 12.12
C LYS A 57 14.75 9.20 11.85
N GLU A 58 15.60 8.99 12.84
CA GLU A 58 17.04 9.08 12.67
C GLU A 58 17.54 8.03 11.68
N TRP A 59 17.07 6.79 11.80
CA TRP A 59 17.37 5.74 10.84
C TRP A 59 16.94 6.12 9.41
N ALA A 60 15.71 6.60 9.22
CA ALA A 60 15.19 6.97 7.90
C ALA A 60 15.99 8.13 7.27
N ARG A 61 16.44 9.10 8.07
CA ARG A 61 17.32 10.19 7.60
C ARG A 61 18.65 9.66 7.05
N ASN A 62 19.16 8.58 7.64
CA ASN A 62 20.38 7.90 7.22
C ASN A 62 20.17 6.97 6.01
N GLN A 63 18.95 6.86 5.45
CA GLN A 63 18.69 6.11 4.22
C GLN A 63 18.63 7.04 2.99
N PRO A 64 19.69 7.12 2.18
CA PRO A 64 19.78 8.08 1.09
C PRO A 64 18.79 7.85 -0.07
N HIS A 65 18.19 6.68 -0.21
CA HIS A 65 17.13 6.43 -1.21
C HIS A 65 15.73 6.77 -0.72
N LEU A 66 15.48 6.78 0.60
CA LEU A 66 14.15 7.07 1.15
C LEU A 66 13.80 8.56 1.04
N PRO A 67 12.52 8.91 0.78
CA PRO A 67 12.05 10.28 0.91
C PRO A 67 11.99 10.71 2.38
N PRO A 68 11.84 12.01 2.68
CA PRO A 68 11.53 12.47 4.03
C PRO A 68 10.21 11.85 4.51
N VAL A 69 10.26 11.01 5.55
CA VAL A 69 9.06 10.33 6.10
C VAL A 69 8.41 11.24 7.15
N PRO A 70 7.13 11.65 6.98
CA PRO A 70 6.40 12.42 7.99
C PRO A 70 6.24 11.63 9.28
N GLU A 71 6.11 12.32 10.42
CA GLU A 71 6.00 11.65 11.73
C GLU A 71 4.70 10.85 11.84
N GLU A 72 3.60 11.40 11.34
CA GLU A 72 2.28 10.78 11.33
C GLU A 72 2.31 9.46 10.55
N ARG A 73 3.01 9.46 9.41
CA ARG A 73 3.18 8.24 8.60
C ARG A 73 4.12 7.24 9.26
N MET A 74 5.21 7.70 9.90
CA MET A 74 6.12 6.81 10.63
C MET A 74 5.42 6.14 11.81
N LEU A 75 4.56 6.89 12.51
CA LEU A 75 3.69 6.37 13.57
C LEU A 75 2.77 5.29 13.02
N LEU A 76 2.12 5.53 11.87
CA LEU A 76 1.26 4.55 11.21
C LEU A 76 2.01 3.25 10.86
N PHE A 77 3.22 3.35 10.29
CA PHE A 77 4.06 2.17 10.02
C PHE A 77 4.37 1.41 11.31
N HIS A 78 4.84 2.11 12.34
CA HIS A 78 5.24 1.49 13.59
C HIS A 78 4.07 0.81 14.31
N HIS A 79 2.90 1.46 14.28
CA HIS A 79 1.66 0.86 14.74
C HIS A 79 1.32 -0.40 13.94
N SER A 80 1.36 -0.36 12.61
CA SER A 80 1.06 -1.54 11.78
C SER A 80 1.98 -2.73 12.06
N CYS A 81 3.23 -2.45 12.41
CA CYS A 81 4.25 -3.46 12.75
C CYS A 81 4.26 -3.87 14.23
N MET A 82 3.19 -3.59 14.99
CA MET A 82 3.09 -3.95 16.41
C MET A 82 4.24 -3.39 17.26
N TYR A 83 4.71 -2.20 16.91
CA TYR A 83 5.83 -1.51 17.56
C TYR A 83 7.19 -2.23 17.47
N ASP A 84 7.33 -3.16 16.52
CA ASP A 84 8.62 -3.80 16.23
C ASP A 84 9.45 -2.92 15.30
N ILE A 85 10.59 -2.42 15.78
CA ILE A 85 11.47 -1.50 15.05
C ILE A 85 11.96 -2.12 13.73
N GLU A 86 12.39 -3.37 13.71
CA GLU A 86 12.98 -3.98 12.51
C GLU A 86 11.92 -4.29 11.46
N LYS A 87 10.73 -4.76 11.89
CA LYS A 87 9.58 -4.88 10.99
C LYS A 87 9.13 -3.53 10.44
N THR A 88 9.17 -2.48 11.27
CA THR A 88 8.83 -1.11 10.83
C THR A 88 9.78 -0.64 9.74
N LYS A 89 11.10 -0.80 9.94
CA LYS A 89 12.11 -0.45 8.94
C LYS A 89 11.89 -1.21 7.62
N ALA A 90 11.65 -2.51 7.69
CA ALA A 90 11.37 -3.34 6.52
C ALA A 90 10.09 -2.89 5.79
N CYS A 91 9.02 -2.57 6.53
CA CYS A 91 7.77 -2.08 5.96
C CYS A 91 7.95 -0.74 5.25
N VAL A 92 8.65 0.22 5.89
CA VAL A 92 8.97 1.53 5.29
C VAL A 92 9.75 1.35 3.98
N GLU A 93 10.78 0.50 3.99
CA GLU A 93 11.57 0.18 2.80
C GLU A 93 10.69 -0.39 1.69
N THR A 94 9.90 -1.42 1.97
CA THR A 94 9.03 -2.07 0.98
C THR A 94 7.96 -1.12 0.46
N TYR A 95 7.32 -0.32 1.33
CA TYR A 95 6.31 0.65 0.95
C TYR A 95 6.84 1.64 -0.09
N TYR A 96 7.94 2.35 0.20
CA TYR A 96 8.43 3.38 -0.72
C TYR A 96 9.07 2.77 -1.98
N THR A 97 9.69 1.59 -1.88
CA THR A 97 10.22 0.87 -3.04
C THR A 97 9.10 0.47 -4.00
N LEU A 98 8.02 -0.14 -3.49
CA LEU A 98 6.90 -0.57 -4.33
C LEU A 98 6.16 0.61 -4.93
N ARG A 99 5.97 1.70 -4.17
CA ARG A 99 5.31 2.92 -4.69
C ARG A 99 6.13 3.64 -5.75
N SER A 100 7.46 3.50 -5.76
CA SER A 100 8.31 3.98 -6.85
C SER A 100 8.32 3.06 -8.07
N ASN A 101 8.26 1.74 -7.86
CA ASN A 101 8.50 0.74 -8.92
C ASN A 101 7.23 0.05 -9.44
N THR A 102 6.06 0.53 -8.99
CA THR A 102 4.74 0.01 -9.39
C THR A 102 3.85 1.18 -9.86
N PRO A 103 4.24 1.89 -10.95
CA PRO A 103 3.50 3.04 -11.45
C PRO A 103 2.08 2.66 -11.88
N GLU A 104 1.83 1.41 -12.25
CA GLU A 104 0.51 0.91 -12.58
C GLU A 104 -0.49 1.05 -11.41
N PHE A 105 -0.02 1.04 -10.16
CA PHE A 105 -0.86 1.25 -8.96
C PHE A 105 -0.70 2.63 -8.33
N PHE A 106 0.50 3.19 -8.34
CA PHE A 106 0.83 4.36 -7.51
C PHE A 106 1.16 5.63 -8.29
N SER A 107 1.10 5.58 -9.62
CA SER A 107 1.28 6.77 -10.46
C SER A 107 0.03 7.16 -11.23
N ASN A 108 -0.06 8.44 -11.60
CA ASN A 108 -1.19 9.02 -12.32
C ASN A 108 -2.53 8.76 -11.60
N ARG A 109 -2.54 8.99 -10.28
CA ARG A 109 -3.72 8.82 -9.41
C ARG A 109 -4.66 10.02 -9.48
N ASP A 110 -5.05 10.35 -10.70
CA ASP A 110 -5.96 11.43 -11.05
C ASP A 110 -7.34 10.86 -11.36
N LEU A 111 -8.31 11.13 -10.49
CA LEU A 111 -9.68 10.66 -10.62
C LEU A 111 -10.34 11.19 -11.89
N SER A 112 -9.89 12.32 -12.46
CA SER A 112 -10.40 12.86 -13.73
C SER A 112 -9.82 12.16 -14.97
N SER A 113 -8.76 11.34 -14.81
CA SER A 113 -8.16 10.60 -15.91
C SER A 113 -9.13 9.58 -16.52
N LYS A 114 -9.04 9.35 -17.83
CA LYS A 114 -9.91 8.39 -18.53
C LYS A 114 -9.84 6.98 -17.93
N ALA A 115 -8.65 6.55 -17.50
CA ALA A 115 -8.44 5.24 -16.89
C ALA A 115 -9.18 5.12 -15.55
N LEU A 116 -9.03 6.11 -14.65
CA LEU A 116 -9.73 6.09 -13.36
C LEU A 116 -11.23 6.35 -13.50
N GLN A 117 -11.69 7.17 -14.44
CA GLN A 117 -13.12 7.30 -14.75
C GLN A 117 -13.74 5.98 -15.23
N ALA A 118 -13.02 5.22 -16.05
CA ALA A 118 -13.45 3.87 -16.45
C ALA A 118 -13.47 2.90 -15.25
N ALA A 119 -12.47 2.96 -14.37
CA ALA A 119 -12.44 2.15 -13.15
C ALA A 119 -13.59 2.51 -12.20
N ILE A 120 -13.81 3.80 -11.92
CA ILE A 120 -14.93 4.31 -11.11
C ILE A 120 -16.27 3.85 -11.68
N THR A 121 -16.43 3.84 -13.01
CA THR A 121 -17.65 3.35 -13.65
C THR A 121 -17.87 1.85 -13.40
N ASN A 122 -16.81 1.04 -13.55
CA ASN A 122 -16.92 -0.42 -13.58
C ASN A 122 -16.55 -1.13 -12.26
N VAL A 123 -16.12 -0.39 -11.24
CA VAL A 123 -15.73 -0.89 -9.93
C VAL A 123 -16.38 -0.04 -8.85
N THR A 124 -16.98 -0.70 -7.87
CA THR A 124 -17.41 -0.07 -6.62
C THR A 124 -16.34 -0.29 -5.57
N CYS A 125 -15.87 0.78 -4.93
CA CYS A 125 -14.88 0.71 -3.87
C CYS A 125 -15.10 1.81 -2.84
N PHE A 126 -15.19 1.43 -1.58
CA PHE A 126 -15.41 2.35 -0.46
C PHE A 126 -15.03 1.71 0.87
N VAL A 127 -14.84 2.53 1.89
CA VAL A 127 -14.77 2.08 3.28
C VAL A 127 -16.18 2.09 3.88
N LEU A 128 -16.55 1.02 4.59
CA LEU A 128 -17.84 1.00 5.28
C LEU A 128 -17.88 2.07 6.37
N PRO A 129 -18.98 2.85 6.48
CA PRO A 129 -19.08 3.95 7.44
C PRO A 129 -19.11 3.48 8.90
N LYS A 130 -19.48 2.22 9.15
CA LYS A 130 -19.49 1.62 10.48
C LYS A 130 -18.32 0.64 10.63
N LYS A 131 -17.49 0.86 11.65
CA LYS A 131 -16.43 -0.06 12.08
C LYS A 131 -17.04 -1.28 12.80
N THR A 132 -16.33 -2.40 12.79
CA THR A 132 -16.73 -3.57 13.60
C THR A 132 -16.68 -3.26 15.11
N PRO A 133 -17.24 -4.10 15.99
CA PRO A 133 -17.16 -3.91 17.44
C PRO A 133 -15.72 -3.79 17.98
N GLU A 134 -14.77 -4.45 17.34
CA GLU A 134 -13.32 -4.37 17.64
C GLU A 134 -12.67 -3.08 17.12
N GLY A 135 -13.45 -2.22 16.46
CA GLY A 135 -12.98 -0.99 15.83
C GLY A 135 -12.32 -1.19 14.47
N TYR A 136 -12.51 -2.36 13.83
CA TYR A 136 -11.89 -2.63 12.54
C TYR A 136 -12.59 -1.88 11.42
N LEU A 137 -11.77 -1.34 10.52
CA LEU A 137 -12.23 -0.80 9.26
C LEU A 137 -12.54 -1.93 8.29
N VAL A 138 -13.59 -1.78 7.50
CA VAL A 138 -13.88 -2.69 6.38
C VAL A 138 -13.74 -1.93 5.06
N LEU A 139 -12.77 -2.33 4.23
CA LEU A 139 -12.60 -1.82 2.87
C LEU A 139 -13.28 -2.77 1.90
N TYR A 140 -14.28 -2.27 1.19
CA TYR A 140 -15.10 -3.03 0.27
C TYR A 140 -14.70 -2.78 -1.19
N GLN A 141 -14.73 -3.84 -2.01
CA GLN A 141 -14.62 -3.71 -3.46
C GLN A 141 -15.50 -4.72 -4.21
N LYS A 142 -16.09 -4.28 -5.32
CA LYS A 142 -16.86 -5.11 -6.26
C LYS A 142 -16.64 -4.67 -7.70
N VAL A 143 -16.57 -5.62 -8.62
CA VAL A 143 -16.65 -5.33 -10.06
C VAL A 143 -18.12 -5.29 -10.49
N GLU A 144 -18.53 -4.26 -11.20
CA GLU A 144 -19.94 -3.99 -11.54
C GLU A 144 -20.43 -4.78 -12.77
N SER A 145 -19.52 -5.17 -13.66
CA SER A 145 -19.85 -5.79 -14.94
C SER A 145 -19.16 -7.14 -15.10
N SER A 146 -19.88 -8.13 -15.61
CA SER A 146 -19.31 -9.43 -15.99
C SER A 146 -18.57 -9.41 -17.33
N ASP A 147 -18.71 -8.31 -18.09
CA ASP A 147 -17.94 -8.05 -19.31
C ASP A 147 -16.51 -7.60 -18.97
N ALA A 148 -15.57 -8.53 -19.12
CA ALA A 148 -14.15 -8.30 -18.86
C ALA A 148 -13.51 -7.26 -19.80
N SER A 149 -14.16 -6.84 -20.90
CA SER A 149 -13.67 -5.74 -21.76
C SER A 149 -13.64 -4.39 -21.06
N LYS A 150 -14.48 -4.22 -20.04
CA LYS A 150 -14.63 -2.97 -19.28
C LYS A 150 -13.76 -2.91 -18.02
N TYR A 151 -13.00 -3.96 -17.74
CA TYR A 151 -12.22 -4.09 -16.52
C TYR A 151 -10.72 -4.02 -16.80
N ASN A 152 -10.02 -3.25 -15.95
CA ASN A 152 -8.58 -3.24 -15.86
C ASN A 152 -8.18 -3.55 -14.41
N PHE A 153 -7.36 -4.59 -14.23
CA PHE A 153 -6.92 -5.03 -12.89
C PHE A 153 -6.08 -3.97 -12.19
N ASP A 154 -5.13 -3.35 -12.91
CA ASP A 154 -4.22 -2.38 -12.33
C ASP A 154 -4.96 -1.11 -11.89
N ASP A 155 -5.91 -0.63 -12.70
CA ASP A 155 -6.73 0.54 -12.32
C ASP A 155 -7.72 0.22 -11.19
N SER A 156 -8.21 -1.02 -11.09
CA SER A 156 -9.00 -1.49 -9.95
C SER A 156 -8.19 -1.50 -8.65
N CYS A 157 -6.95 -2.02 -8.69
CA CYS A 157 -6.02 -1.97 -7.56
C CYS A 157 -5.63 -0.53 -7.20
N LYS A 158 -5.41 0.33 -8.20
CA LYS A 158 -5.14 1.76 -8.01
C LYS A 158 -6.26 2.44 -7.23
N LEU A 159 -7.52 2.25 -7.65
CA LEU A 159 -8.69 2.80 -6.95
C LEU A 159 -8.80 2.25 -5.51
N PHE A 160 -8.54 0.97 -5.32
CA PHE A 160 -8.53 0.34 -3.99
C PHE A 160 -7.50 0.99 -3.06
N PHE A 161 -6.25 1.13 -3.51
CA PHE A 161 -5.19 1.75 -2.72
C PHE A 161 -5.38 3.25 -2.53
N MET A 162 -5.97 3.95 -3.49
CA MET A 162 -6.38 5.36 -3.31
C MET A 162 -7.41 5.50 -2.19
N THR A 163 -8.42 4.62 -2.17
CA THR A 163 -9.46 4.58 -1.12
C THR A 163 -8.84 4.32 0.25
N MET A 164 -7.95 3.33 0.33
CA MET A 164 -7.21 3.04 1.56
C MET A 164 -6.32 4.20 2.02
N ASP A 165 -5.54 4.79 1.11
CA ASP A 165 -4.64 5.92 1.42
C ASP A 165 -5.41 7.15 1.92
N ALA A 166 -6.53 7.48 1.29
CA ALA A 166 -7.39 8.61 1.69
C ALA A 166 -7.96 8.41 3.09
N PHE A 167 -8.41 7.19 3.40
CA PHE A 167 -8.88 6.85 4.73
C PHE A 167 -7.77 6.95 5.76
N LEU A 168 -6.63 6.27 5.53
CA LEU A 168 -5.49 6.27 6.47
C LEU A 168 -4.91 7.67 6.69
N ARG A 169 -4.97 8.54 5.69
CA ARG A 169 -4.58 9.95 5.85
C ARG A 169 -5.46 10.67 6.86
N THR A 170 -6.76 10.42 6.82
CA THR A 170 -7.75 11.17 7.63
C THR A 170 -7.88 10.58 9.03
N GLU A 171 -7.90 9.25 9.11
CA GLU A 171 -8.19 8.52 10.34
C GLU A 171 -6.93 8.05 11.05
N GLY A 172 -5.81 7.96 10.34
CA GLY A 172 -4.55 7.48 10.90
C GLY A 172 -4.62 6.02 11.32
N THR A 173 -4.10 5.71 12.51
CA THR A 173 -4.06 4.33 13.01
C THR A 173 -5.45 3.75 13.27
N VAL A 174 -5.64 2.48 12.92
CA VAL A 174 -6.84 1.71 13.27
C VAL A 174 -6.44 0.34 13.81
N PRO A 175 -7.17 -0.23 14.80
CA PRO A 175 -6.83 -1.51 15.41
C PRO A 175 -6.71 -2.68 14.42
N GLY A 176 -7.42 -2.59 13.29
CA GLY A 176 -7.42 -3.59 12.24
C GLY A 176 -8.14 -3.12 10.98
N VAL A 177 -7.84 -3.79 9.88
CA VAL A 177 -8.47 -3.61 8.57
C VAL A 177 -8.94 -4.96 8.07
N ILE A 178 -10.18 -5.04 7.59
CA ILE A 178 -10.77 -6.18 6.91
C ILE A 178 -10.99 -5.80 5.45
N PHE A 179 -10.65 -6.69 4.53
CA PHE A 179 -11.01 -6.54 3.12
C PHE A 179 -12.26 -7.39 2.82
N LEU A 180 -13.29 -6.78 2.24
CA LEU A 180 -14.50 -7.46 1.77
C LEU A 180 -14.60 -7.33 0.25
N LEU A 181 -14.38 -8.43 -0.47
CA LEU A 181 -14.26 -8.44 -1.92
C LEU A 181 -15.42 -9.26 -2.51
N ASP A 182 -16.28 -8.63 -3.31
CA ASP A 182 -17.40 -9.30 -3.97
C ASP A 182 -17.04 -9.77 -5.38
N TYR A 183 -17.06 -11.09 -5.56
CA TYR A 183 -16.69 -11.79 -6.79
C TYR A 183 -17.89 -12.10 -7.70
N THR A 184 -19.11 -11.63 -7.38
CA THR A 184 -20.36 -11.91 -8.15
C THR A 184 -20.18 -11.80 -9.66
N ASN A 185 -19.49 -10.75 -10.13
CA ASN A 185 -19.31 -10.48 -11.56
C ASN A 185 -17.95 -10.94 -12.10
N ILE A 186 -17.06 -11.48 -11.27
CA ILE A 186 -15.77 -11.96 -11.72
C ILE A 186 -15.96 -13.22 -12.57
N ARG A 187 -15.32 -13.21 -13.74
CA ARG A 187 -15.32 -14.30 -14.73
C ARG A 187 -13.87 -14.59 -15.13
N PHE A 188 -13.61 -15.75 -15.72
CA PHE A 188 -12.26 -16.13 -16.17
C PHE A 188 -11.60 -15.06 -17.04
N GLY A 189 -12.37 -14.37 -17.90
CA GLY A 189 -11.87 -13.27 -18.73
C GLY A 189 -11.27 -12.10 -17.95
N HIS A 190 -11.75 -11.79 -16.73
CA HIS A 190 -11.16 -10.76 -15.88
C HIS A 190 -9.76 -11.16 -15.40
N LEU A 191 -9.62 -12.43 -15.01
CA LEU A 191 -8.36 -12.98 -14.52
C LEU A 191 -7.35 -13.17 -15.64
N ALA A 192 -7.79 -13.63 -16.81
CA ALA A 192 -6.93 -13.79 -17.98
C ALA A 192 -6.31 -12.45 -18.45
N LYS A 193 -6.95 -11.32 -18.14
CA LYS A 193 -6.44 -9.97 -18.39
C LYS A 193 -5.54 -9.43 -17.28
N SER A 194 -5.50 -10.10 -16.14
CA SER A 194 -4.70 -9.67 -14.99
C SER A 194 -3.26 -10.15 -15.16
N SER A 195 -2.30 -9.23 -15.07
CA SER A 195 -0.89 -9.57 -15.14
C SER A 195 -0.45 -10.32 -13.88
N ILE A 196 0.21 -11.47 -14.04
CA ILE A 196 0.79 -12.23 -12.92
C ILE A 196 1.78 -11.35 -12.13
N THR A 197 2.52 -10.49 -12.82
CA THR A 197 3.45 -9.54 -12.19
C THR A 197 2.69 -8.53 -11.33
N SER A 198 1.57 -7.98 -11.81
CA SER A 198 0.73 -7.06 -11.05
C SER A 198 0.13 -7.76 -9.82
N ILE A 199 -0.39 -8.99 -9.99
CA ILE A 199 -0.93 -9.80 -8.89
C ILE A 199 0.14 -10.02 -7.80
N LYS A 200 1.35 -10.40 -8.21
CA LYS A 200 2.47 -10.57 -7.28
C LYS A 200 2.82 -9.27 -6.55
N LYS A 201 2.89 -8.14 -7.25
CA LYS A 201 3.16 -6.82 -6.65
C LYS A 201 2.07 -6.40 -5.68
N MET A 202 0.80 -6.67 -5.99
CA MET A 202 -0.34 -6.40 -5.10
C MET A 202 -0.20 -7.19 -3.79
N PHE A 203 0.03 -8.51 -3.86
CA PHE A 203 0.19 -9.31 -2.64
C PHE A 203 1.42 -8.92 -1.83
N GLN A 204 2.54 -8.65 -2.51
CA GLN A 204 3.73 -8.13 -1.83
C GLN A 204 3.43 -6.82 -1.11
N TYR A 205 2.71 -5.88 -1.74
CA TYR A 205 2.33 -4.63 -1.10
C TYR A 205 1.42 -4.88 0.11
N VAL A 206 0.37 -5.68 -0.03
CA VAL A 206 -0.58 -5.95 1.06
C VAL A 206 0.10 -6.61 2.26
N GLN A 207 1.02 -7.55 2.04
CA GLN A 207 1.61 -8.33 3.14
C GLN A 207 2.89 -7.73 3.75
N GLU A 208 3.62 -6.89 3.01
CA GLU A 208 4.92 -6.34 3.46
C GLU A 208 4.99 -4.80 3.48
N GLY A 209 4.21 -4.11 2.63
CA GLY A 209 4.35 -2.68 2.41
C GLY A 209 3.23 -1.82 2.97
N ALA A 210 1.99 -2.30 2.97
CA ALA A 210 0.83 -1.52 3.39
C ALA A 210 0.89 -1.27 4.91
N PRO A 211 0.79 -0.02 5.39
CA PRO A 211 0.89 0.32 6.81
C PRO A 211 -0.42 0.06 7.54
N ILE A 212 -0.91 -1.18 7.46
CA ILE A 212 -2.19 -1.63 8.04
C ILE A 212 -1.99 -2.91 8.86
N ARG A 213 -2.90 -3.14 9.81
CA ARG A 213 -3.03 -4.44 10.47
C ARG A 213 -4.15 -5.21 9.78
N LEU A 214 -3.83 -5.95 8.72
CA LEU A 214 -4.82 -6.80 8.06
C LEU A 214 -5.31 -7.89 9.03
N LYS A 215 -6.63 -7.98 9.22
CA LYS A 215 -7.28 -8.93 10.13
C LYS A 215 -7.90 -10.10 9.40
N SER A 216 -8.49 -9.85 8.23
CA SER A 216 -9.05 -10.88 7.37
C SER A 216 -9.32 -10.31 5.97
N MET A 217 -9.39 -11.20 4.99
CA MET A 217 -9.83 -10.91 3.63
C MET A 217 -10.96 -11.87 3.28
N HIS A 218 -12.17 -11.36 3.09
CA HIS A 218 -13.36 -12.14 2.76
C HIS A 218 -13.69 -12.00 1.29
N MET A 219 -13.55 -13.09 0.53
CA MET A 219 -13.96 -13.17 -0.87
C MET A 219 -15.34 -13.82 -0.96
N VAL A 220 -16.36 -13.02 -1.25
CA VAL A 220 -17.77 -13.46 -1.28
C VAL A 220 -18.27 -13.67 -2.70
N ASN A 221 -19.30 -14.49 -2.86
CA ASN A 221 -19.93 -14.82 -4.15
C ASN A 221 -18.92 -15.40 -5.16
N MET A 222 -18.07 -16.31 -4.66
CA MET A 222 -17.02 -16.95 -5.44
C MET A 222 -17.58 -18.00 -6.39
N ASN A 223 -17.17 -17.92 -7.66
CA ASN A 223 -17.41 -18.96 -8.66
C ASN A 223 -16.38 -20.09 -8.52
N TYR A 224 -16.77 -21.32 -8.91
CA TYR A 224 -15.95 -22.53 -8.75
C TYR A 224 -14.54 -22.45 -9.38
N PHE A 225 -14.37 -21.68 -10.45
CA PHE A 225 -13.08 -21.55 -11.12
C PHE A 225 -12.06 -20.72 -10.33
N ILE A 226 -12.52 -19.86 -9.40
CA ILE A 226 -11.61 -19.00 -8.62
C ILE A 226 -10.75 -19.85 -7.68
N GLU A 227 -11.27 -20.94 -7.11
CA GLU A 227 -10.46 -21.85 -6.30
C GLU A 227 -9.25 -22.37 -7.07
N LYS A 228 -9.43 -22.72 -8.36
CA LYS A 228 -8.33 -23.14 -9.23
C LYS A 228 -7.35 -22.01 -9.48
N VAL A 229 -7.82 -20.80 -9.71
CA VAL A 229 -6.95 -19.62 -9.86
C VAL A 229 -6.11 -19.39 -8.60
N MET A 230 -6.73 -19.49 -7.43
CA MET A 230 -6.03 -19.27 -6.16
C MET A 230 -4.89 -20.26 -5.97
N THR A 231 -4.96 -21.49 -6.51
CA THR A 231 -3.81 -22.42 -6.47
C THR A 231 -2.57 -21.90 -7.22
N PHE A 232 -2.75 -21.15 -8.31
CA PHE A 232 -1.64 -20.54 -9.07
C PHE A 232 -1.13 -19.24 -8.45
N VAL A 233 -2.00 -18.54 -7.71
CA VAL A 233 -1.68 -17.27 -7.06
C VAL A 233 -1.05 -17.49 -5.67
N ASN A 234 -1.36 -18.61 -5.02
CA ASN A 234 -0.88 -18.97 -3.69
C ASN A 234 0.65 -18.82 -3.47
N PRO A 235 1.52 -19.16 -4.44
CA PRO A 235 2.97 -18.98 -4.28
C PRO A 235 3.42 -17.53 -4.04
N PHE A 236 2.57 -16.53 -4.29
CA PHE A 236 2.87 -15.12 -4.03
C PHE A 236 2.44 -14.64 -2.64
N MET A 237 1.70 -15.46 -1.89
CA MET A 237 1.22 -15.14 -0.55
C MET A 237 2.07 -15.86 0.49
N ASN A 238 2.49 -15.14 1.53
CA ASN A 238 3.11 -15.80 2.69
C ASN A 238 2.04 -16.58 3.51
N LYS A 239 2.50 -17.44 4.42
CA LYS A 239 1.60 -18.28 5.24
C LYS A 239 0.65 -17.44 6.10
N ASP A 240 1.14 -16.33 6.63
CA ASP A 240 0.37 -15.45 7.50
C ASP A 240 -0.79 -14.83 6.73
N LEU A 241 -0.54 -14.25 5.55
CA LEU A 241 -1.58 -13.72 4.68
C LEU A 241 -2.57 -14.80 4.24
N ASN A 242 -2.08 -15.98 3.82
CA ASN A 242 -2.95 -17.06 3.36
C ASN A 242 -3.96 -17.48 4.45
N ALA A 243 -3.51 -17.53 5.71
CA ALA A 243 -4.36 -17.89 6.86
C ALA A 243 -5.46 -16.85 7.16
N LEU A 244 -5.35 -15.62 6.65
CA LEU A 244 -6.34 -14.56 6.82
C LEU A 244 -7.41 -14.53 5.73
N ILE A 245 -7.29 -15.36 4.68
CA ILE A 245 -8.21 -15.34 3.55
C ILE A 245 -9.35 -16.34 3.77
N HIS A 246 -10.58 -15.85 3.67
CA HIS A 246 -11.80 -16.63 3.77
C HIS A 246 -12.56 -16.57 2.44
N TYR A 247 -13.00 -17.74 1.98
CA TYR A 247 -13.70 -17.89 0.71
C TYR A 247 -15.16 -18.28 0.97
N TYR A 248 -16.09 -17.61 0.30
CA TYR A 248 -17.52 -17.86 0.43
C TYR A 248 -18.16 -18.01 -0.95
N GLN A 249 -18.88 -19.12 -1.13
CA GLN A 249 -19.69 -19.35 -2.32
C GLN A 249 -20.89 -18.37 -2.37
N GLU A 250 -21.52 -18.29 -3.54
CA GLU A 250 -22.74 -17.50 -3.71
C GLU A 250 -23.83 -17.91 -2.70
N GLY A 251 -24.50 -16.92 -2.12
CA GLY A 251 -25.54 -17.13 -1.10
C GLY A 251 -25.02 -17.36 0.33
N CYS A 252 -23.70 -17.46 0.54
CA CYS A 252 -23.10 -17.70 1.86
C CYS A 252 -22.72 -16.42 2.64
N ILE A 253 -23.33 -15.27 2.33
CA ILE A 253 -22.98 -13.99 2.98
C ILE A 253 -23.15 -14.00 4.50
N ARG A 254 -24.09 -14.80 5.03
CA ARG A 254 -24.34 -14.91 6.48
C ARG A 254 -23.12 -15.40 7.26
N ASN A 255 -22.23 -16.18 6.64
CA ASN A 255 -21.00 -16.66 7.28
C ASN A 255 -19.97 -15.54 7.47
N VAL A 256 -20.12 -14.42 6.76
CA VAL A 256 -19.30 -13.23 6.97
C VAL A 256 -19.70 -12.49 8.25
N TYR A 257 -20.95 -12.68 8.73
CA TYR A 257 -21.47 -11.95 9.90
C TYR A 257 -20.73 -12.27 11.21
N GLU A 258 -20.00 -13.38 11.26
CA GLU A 258 -19.09 -13.72 12.36
C GLU A 258 -17.92 -12.74 12.48
N PHE A 259 -17.45 -12.19 11.34
CA PHE A 259 -16.29 -11.29 11.28
C PHE A 259 -16.68 -9.84 11.08
N ILE A 260 -17.76 -9.60 10.34
CA ILE A 260 -18.31 -8.27 10.06
C ILE A 260 -19.80 -8.33 10.41
N PRO A 261 -20.22 -7.86 11.60
CA PRO A 261 -21.62 -7.93 12.01
C PRO A 261 -22.57 -7.37 10.96
N GLN A 262 -23.74 -8.00 10.84
CA GLN A 262 -24.71 -7.69 9.78
C GLN A 262 -25.07 -6.20 9.72
N ASP A 263 -25.19 -5.53 10.87
CA ASP A 263 -25.52 -4.11 10.97
C ASP A 263 -24.36 -3.17 10.54
N CYS A 264 -23.16 -3.71 10.36
CA CYS A 264 -21.99 -3.04 9.78
C CYS A 264 -21.92 -3.18 8.27
N LEU A 265 -22.87 -3.88 7.62
CA LEU A 265 -22.90 -4.10 6.18
C LEU A 265 -23.96 -3.23 5.47
N PRO A 266 -23.79 -2.97 4.16
CA PRO A 266 -24.80 -2.37 3.29
C PRO A 266 -26.09 -3.19 3.24
N SER A 267 -27.20 -2.53 2.90
CA SER A 267 -28.49 -3.19 2.65
C SER A 267 -28.41 -4.31 1.61
N ASP A 268 -27.51 -4.18 0.62
CA ASP A 268 -27.24 -5.19 -0.41
C ASP A 268 -26.78 -6.54 0.16
N TYR A 269 -26.23 -6.53 1.39
CA TYR A 269 -25.78 -7.72 2.11
C TYR A 269 -26.63 -8.00 3.35
N GLY A 270 -27.86 -7.47 3.39
CA GLY A 270 -28.81 -7.66 4.48
C GLY A 270 -28.55 -6.80 5.71
N GLY A 271 -27.64 -5.83 5.65
CA GLY A 271 -27.37 -4.90 6.74
C GLY A 271 -28.26 -3.65 6.75
N ASN A 272 -27.91 -2.70 7.62
CA ASN A 272 -28.68 -1.47 7.85
C ASN A 272 -28.00 -0.21 7.31
N LEU A 273 -26.80 -0.34 6.73
CA LEU A 273 -26.10 0.80 6.13
C LEU A 273 -26.71 1.14 4.76
N PRO A 274 -26.43 2.34 4.22
CA PRO A 274 -26.83 2.72 2.86
C PRO A 274 -26.39 1.69 1.82
N SER A 275 -27.03 1.71 0.66
CA SER A 275 -26.73 0.78 -0.41
C SER A 275 -25.28 0.91 -0.89
N CYS A 276 -24.72 -0.15 -1.47
CA CYS A 276 -23.39 -0.11 -2.09
C CYS A 276 -23.29 1.00 -3.13
N LYS A 277 -24.38 1.29 -3.85
CA LYS A 277 -24.43 2.39 -4.81
C LYS A 277 -24.27 3.74 -4.12
N ASP A 278 -25.04 4.01 -3.06
CA ASP A 278 -24.97 5.31 -2.38
C ASP A 278 -23.61 5.51 -1.69
N LEU A 279 -23.05 4.44 -1.12
CA LEU A 279 -21.71 4.47 -0.52
C LEU A 279 -20.61 4.68 -1.56
N LYS A 280 -20.77 4.13 -2.77
CA LYS A 280 -19.88 4.39 -3.90
C LYS A 280 -19.88 5.88 -4.25
N ASP A 281 -21.07 6.45 -4.44
CA ASP A 281 -21.23 7.85 -4.85
C ASP A 281 -20.57 8.78 -3.80
N GLN A 282 -20.81 8.54 -2.50
CA GLN A 282 -20.16 9.28 -1.40
C GLN A 282 -18.63 9.11 -1.34
N SER A 283 -18.14 7.90 -1.63
CA SER A 283 -16.71 7.59 -1.65
C SER A 283 -16.00 8.34 -2.78
N ILE A 284 -16.61 8.41 -3.97
CA ILE A 284 -16.08 9.15 -5.11
C ILE A 284 -15.95 10.64 -4.77
N ASP A 285 -16.99 11.24 -4.18
CA ASP A 285 -16.96 12.64 -3.76
C ASP A 285 -15.84 12.90 -2.74
N SER A 286 -15.71 12.00 -1.76
CA SER A 286 -14.67 12.06 -0.73
C SER A 286 -13.26 11.97 -1.34
N LEU A 287 -13.06 11.09 -2.33
CA LEU A 287 -11.81 10.95 -3.04
C LEU A 287 -11.47 12.19 -3.88
N MET A 288 -12.47 12.77 -4.57
CA MET A 288 -12.30 14.01 -5.34
C MET A 288 -11.87 15.18 -4.45
N ASN A 289 -12.45 15.28 -3.24
CA ASN A 289 -12.10 16.31 -2.26
C ASN A 289 -10.64 16.22 -1.77
N VAL A 290 -9.97 15.09 -1.95
CA VAL A 290 -8.56 14.89 -1.59
C VAL A 290 -7.66 14.64 -2.80
N GLN A 291 -8.08 15.01 -4.01
CA GLN A 291 -7.32 14.78 -5.24
C GLN A 291 -5.88 15.33 -5.18
N ASP A 292 -5.68 16.52 -4.61
CA ASP A 292 -4.36 17.16 -4.47
C ASP A 292 -3.39 16.36 -3.60
N PHE A 293 -3.91 15.58 -2.65
CA PHE A 293 -3.10 14.69 -1.83
C PHE A 293 -2.43 13.62 -2.69
N PHE A 294 -3.11 13.01 -3.66
CA PHE A 294 -2.52 11.95 -4.47
C PHE A 294 -1.37 12.45 -5.34
N SER A 295 -1.54 13.63 -5.95
CA SER A 295 -0.50 14.29 -6.75
C SER A 295 0.69 14.73 -5.90
N SER A 296 0.44 15.26 -4.70
CA SER A 296 1.49 15.61 -3.75
C SER A 296 2.24 14.37 -3.24
N ASP A 297 1.51 13.31 -2.90
CA ASP A 297 2.09 12.06 -2.45
C ASP A 297 3.02 11.46 -3.52
N GLU A 298 2.58 11.50 -4.78
CA GLU A 298 3.37 11.04 -5.93
C GLU A 298 4.63 11.87 -6.17
N ARG A 299 4.54 13.19 -6.06
CA ARG A 299 5.65 14.09 -6.32
C ARG A 299 6.76 14.01 -5.26
N PHE A 300 6.39 13.89 -3.98
CA PHE A 300 7.34 14.09 -2.88
C PHE A 300 7.76 12.80 -2.18
N PHE A 301 6.96 11.74 -2.25
CA PHE A 301 7.17 10.53 -1.44
C PHE A 301 7.47 9.31 -2.29
N ARG A 302 8.57 9.40 -3.04
CA ARG A 302 9.11 8.34 -3.87
C ARG A 302 10.55 8.03 -3.47
N CYS A 303 10.88 6.74 -3.44
CA CYS A 303 12.25 6.26 -3.35
C CYS A 303 13.05 6.70 -4.59
N ASN A 304 14.30 7.12 -4.36
CA ASN A 304 15.31 7.26 -5.40
C ASN A 304 16.29 6.06 -5.31
N GLU A 305 16.01 5.02 -6.09
CA GLU A 305 16.77 3.76 -6.07
C GLU A 305 18.26 3.92 -6.43
N SER A 306 18.62 4.96 -7.21
CA SER A 306 20.02 5.22 -7.55
C SER A 306 20.89 5.57 -6.35
N LEU A 307 20.27 6.07 -5.26
CA LEU A 307 20.95 6.44 -4.03
C LEU A 307 21.02 5.28 -3.03
N ARG A 308 20.38 4.13 -3.30
CA ARG A 308 20.31 3.03 -2.35
C ARG A 308 21.70 2.46 -2.13
N GLN A 309 22.15 2.46 -0.88
CA GLN A 309 23.42 1.83 -0.52
C GLN A 309 23.28 0.32 -0.67
N ARG A 310 24.10 -0.29 -1.55
CA ARG A 310 24.17 -1.75 -1.67
C ARG A 310 24.77 -2.28 -0.37
N THR A 311 23.98 -2.96 0.45
CA THR A 311 24.51 -3.72 1.58
C THR A 311 25.51 -4.74 1.02
N LYS A 312 26.79 -4.59 1.37
CA LYS A 312 27.79 -5.63 1.11
C LYS A 312 27.27 -6.89 1.81
N LYS A 313 26.92 -7.93 1.05
CA LYS A 313 26.63 -9.25 1.64
C LYS A 313 27.78 -9.58 2.59
N PRO A 314 27.54 -10.05 3.82
CA PRO A 314 28.62 -10.52 4.66
C PRO A 314 29.41 -11.56 3.87
N ARG A 315 30.72 -11.33 3.72
CA ARG A 315 31.64 -12.31 3.14
C ARG A 315 31.47 -13.57 3.97
N ARG A 316 30.82 -14.59 3.40
CA ARG A 316 30.82 -15.95 3.96
C ARG A 316 32.29 -16.30 4.18
N SER A 317 32.70 -16.43 5.44
CA SER A 317 34.04 -16.90 5.79
C SER A 317 34.24 -18.23 5.09
N GLN A 318 35.21 -18.27 4.18
CA GLN A 318 35.59 -19.45 3.43
C GLN A 318 36.34 -20.40 4.35
N SER A 319 35.61 -21.01 5.29
CA SER A 319 36.07 -22.06 6.18
C SER A 319 34.91 -23.00 6.47
N MET A 320 34.57 -23.82 5.46
CA MET A 320 34.09 -25.19 5.63
C MET A 320 34.06 -25.84 4.24
N ARG A 321 35.25 -26.13 3.71
CA ARG A 321 35.42 -27.03 2.57
C ARG A 321 35.73 -28.40 3.18
N MET A 322 34.70 -29.17 3.52
CA MET A 322 34.84 -30.54 4.03
C MET A 322 34.06 -31.50 3.13
N SER A 323 34.83 -32.14 2.24
CA SER A 323 34.73 -33.54 1.79
C SER A 323 33.35 -34.12 1.48
N PHE A 324 32.98 -34.13 0.20
CA PHE A 324 32.18 -35.21 -0.37
C PHE A 324 33.14 -36.19 -1.05
N ARG A 325 33.35 -37.36 -0.41
CA ARG A 325 34.04 -38.51 -1.00
C ARG A 325 33.17 -39.10 -2.10
N LYS A 326 33.82 -39.46 -3.20
CA LYS A 326 33.28 -40.28 -4.30
C LYS A 326 32.62 -41.55 -3.74
N LEU A 327 31.40 -41.82 -4.19
CA LEU A 327 30.84 -43.17 -4.24
C LEU A 327 30.98 -43.62 -5.69
N GLU A 328 31.89 -44.55 -5.93
CA GLU A 328 31.86 -45.43 -7.08
C GLU A 328 30.77 -46.48 -6.82
N ILE A 329 29.93 -46.72 -7.82
CA ILE A 329 28.96 -47.83 -7.84
C ILE A 329 29.37 -48.69 -9.03
N ASP A 330 29.66 -49.96 -8.75
CA ASP A 330 29.85 -51.06 -9.71
C ASP A 330 28.60 -51.33 -10.55
#